data_AF-A0A950BS39-F1
#
_entry.id   AF-A0A950BS39-F1
#
_cell.length_a   1.000
_cell.length_b   1.000
_cell.length_c   1.000
_cell.angle_alpha   90.00
_cell.angle_beta   90.00
_cell.angle_gamma   90.00
#
_symmetry.space_group_name_H-M   'P 1'
#
loop_
_entity.id
_entity.type
_entity.pdbx_description
1 polymer ?
#
loop_
_entity_poly.entity_id
_entity_poly.type
_entity_poly.pdbx_seq_one_letter_code
_entity_poly.pdbx_strand_id
1 'polypeptide(L)'
;MASLTPRERRALIARRPWRPQERGVVWRGATGRFLVALEPAALALLFGLFMLGIAHVSNTKEHQGYIYFAWVFGLGAAGFTLYAVALLVTPIRALLQTWQPIFIVDGYVRTRAPDEKSDPGCSGYIAVMLPDGSVACEWPAVGERALPDDVYPAFTEFSEFGGIHSVDGRSTGVLPEDFPALGIGGAKPPKPKH
;
A
#
# COMPACT_ATOMS: atom_id res chain seq x y z
N MET A 1 -9.73 5.11 23.75
CA MET A 1 -10.84 4.57 22.94
C MET A 1 -10.36 3.29 22.27
N ALA A 2 -11.10 2.18 22.38
CA ALA A 2 -10.70 0.92 21.79
C ALA A 2 -11.06 0.88 20.29
N SER A 3 -10.16 0.34 19.46
CA SER A 3 -10.43 0.06 18.05
C SER A 3 -11.21 -1.24 17.90
N LEU A 4 -12.21 -1.27 17.03
CA LEU A 4 -12.96 -2.49 16.74
C LEU A 4 -12.08 -3.54 16.05
N THR A 5 -12.40 -4.81 16.27
CA THR A 5 -11.80 -5.92 15.51
C THR A 5 -12.43 -6.03 14.12
N PRO A 6 -11.77 -6.69 13.14
CA PRO A 6 -12.35 -6.89 11.80
C PRO A 6 -13.68 -7.64 11.80
N ARG A 7 -13.91 -8.53 12.77
CA ARG A 7 -15.17 -9.28 12.88
C ARG A 7 -16.31 -8.39 13.38
N GLU A 8 -16.06 -7.59 14.41
CA GLU A 8 -17.05 -6.66 14.97
C GLU A 8 -17.48 -5.62 13.94
N ARG A 9 -16.52 -5.03 13.20
CA ARG A 9 -16.84 -4.11 12.10
C ARG A 9 -17.79 -4.72 11.08
N ARG A 10 -17.53 -5.95 10.65
CA ARG A 10 -18.36 -6.65 9.64
C ARG A 10 -19.78 -6.94 10.11
N ALA A 11 -20.00 -7.00 11.42
CA ALA A 11 -21.32 -7.21 12.01
C ALA A 11 -22.08 -5.89 12.24
N LEU A 12 -21.36 -4.81 12.56
CA LEU A 12 -21.96 -3.54 13.00
C LEU A 12 -22.11 -2.50 11.90
N ILE A 13 -21.29 -2.57 10.84
CA ILE A 13 -21.16 -1.50 9.86
C ILE A 13 -21.76 -1.93 8.51
N ALA A 14 -22.52 -1.03 7.90
CA ALA A 14 -23.05 -1.23 6.55
C ALA A 14 -21.91 -1.41 5.53
N ARG A 15 -22.13 -2.25 4.53
CA ARG A 15 -21.08 -2.63 3.58
C ARG A 15 -21.58 -2.66 2.15
N ARG A 16 -20.68 -2.32 1.23
CA ARG A 16 -20.89 -2.47 -0.22
C ARG A 16 -19.71 -3.17 -0.90
N PRO A 17 -19.93 -3.82 -2.05
CA PRO A 17 -18.83 -4.30 -2.87
C PRO A 17 -18.11 -3.15 -3.57
N TRP A 18 -16.89 -3.45 -4.04
CA TRP A 18 -16.13 -2.57 -4.92
C TRP A 18 -16.81 -2.43 -6.28
N ARG A 19 -16.84 -1.20 -6.80
CA ARG A 19 -17.32 -0.91 -8.15
C ARG A 19 -16.23 -1.24 -9.18
N PRO A 20 -16.59 -1.61 -10.42
CA PRO A 20 -15.61 -1.89 -11.48
C PRO A 20 -14.64 -0.74 -11.74
N GLN A 21 -15.11 0.51 -11.69
CA GLN A 21 -14.29 1.70 -11.88
C GLN A 21 -13.21 1.85 -10.78
N GLU A 22 -13.58 1.64 -9.51
CA GLU A 22 -12.67 1.67 -8.37
C GLU A 22 -11.57 0.60 -8.51
N ARG A 23 -11.96 -0.61 -8.94
CA ARG A 23 -11.01 -1.69 -9.26
C ARG A 23 -10.05 -1.32 -10.38
N GLY A 24 -10.54 -0.62 -11.40
CA GLY A 24 -9.72 -0.14 -12.53
C GLY A 24 -8.59 0.78 -12.10
N VAL A 25 -8.81 1.65 -11.11
CA VAL A 25 -7.75 2.52 -10.57
C VAL A 25 -6.70 1.70 -9.82
N VAL A 26 -7.14 0.74 -8.98
CA VAL A 26 -6.21 -0.17 -8.27
C VAL A 26 -5.39 -0.99 -9.26
N TRP A 27 -6.02 -1.49 -10.33
CA TRP A 27 -5.34 -2.21 -11.40
C TRP A 27 -4.30 -1.34 -12.10
N ARG A 28 -4.62 -0.10 -12.49
CA ARG A 28 -3.65 0.83 -13.09
C ARG A 28 -2.43 1.06 -12.19
N GLY A 29 -2.65 1.30 -10.90
CA GLY A 29 -1.57 1.47 -9.93
C GLY A 29 -0.73 0.20 -9.72
N ALA A 30 -1.38 -0.97 -9.69
CA ALA A 30 -0.70 -2.25 -9.61
C ALA A 30 0.18 -2.49 -10.84
N THR A 31 -0.35 -2.28 -12.05
CA THR A 31 0.40 -2.42 -13.31
C THR A 31 1.62 -1.51 -13.35
N GLY A 32 1.51 -0.26 -12.89
CA GLY A 32 2.65 0.65 -12.79
C GLY A 32 3.78 0.09 -11.91
N ARG A 33 3.44 -0.45 -10.73
CA ARG A 33 4.45 -1.08 -9.84
C ARG A 33 4.99 -2.41 -10.39
N PHE A 34 4.18 -3.18 -11.10
CA PHE A 34 4.64 -4.37 -11.82
C PHE A 34 5.70 -4.02 -12.87
N LEU A 35 5.51 -2.93 -13.63
CA LEU A 35 6.48 -2.46 -14.61
C LEU A 35 7.81 -2.09 -13.96
N VAL A 36 7.78 -1.41 -12.79
CA VAL A 36 9.01 -1.10 -12.03
C VAL A 36 9.70 -2.37 -11.54
N ALA A 37 8.96 -3.43 -11.21
CA ALA A 37 9.52 -4.70 -10.79
C ALA A 37 10.15 -5.52 -11.94
N LEU A 38 9.87 -5.20 -13.21
CA LEU A 38 10.46 -5.89 -14.36
C LEU A 38 11.98 -5.66 -14.46
N GLU A 39 12.44 -4.45 -14.13
CA GLU A 39 13.86 -4.12 -14.17
C GLU A 39 14.71 -4.99 -13.24
N PRO A 40 14.43 -5.07 -11.91
CA PRO A 40 15.17 -5.97 -11.04
C PRO A 40 14.93 -7.45 -11.36
N ALA A 41 13.76 -7.82 -11.90
CA ALA A 41 13.53 -9.20 -12.34
C ALA A 41 14.41 -9.59 -13.55
N ALA A 42 14.58 -8.69 -14.51
CA ALA A 42 15.45 -8.90 -15.66
C ALA A 42 16.93 -8.96 -15.24
N LEU A 43 17.36 -8.11 -14.31
CA LEU A 43 18.70 -8.16 -13.73
C LEU A 43 18.93 -9.46 -12.96
N ALA A 44 17.96 -9.91 -12.15
CA ALA A 44 18.02 -11.18 -11.46
C ALA A 44 18.17 -12.36 -12.44
N LEU A 45 17.40 -12.36 -13.52
CA LEU A 45 17.47 -13.38 -14.56
C LEU A 45 18.84 -13.37 -15.25
N LEU A 46 19.34 -12.21 -15.65
CA LEU A 46 20.64 -12.06 -16.30
C LEU A 46 21.78 -12.58 -15.40
N PHE A 47 21.78 -12.18 -14.13
CA PHE A 47 22.77 -12.65 -13.15
C PHE A 47 22.65 -14.15 -12.89
N GLY A 48 21.43 -14.69 -12.84
CA GLY A 48 21.19 -16.12 -12.71
C GLY A 48 21.71 -16.92 -13.91
N LEU A 49 21.50 -16.41 -15.14
CA LEU A 49 22.05 -17.02 -16.36
C LEU A 49 23.58 -16.97 -16.36
N PHE A 50 24.20 -15.86 -15.94
CA PHE A 50 25.65 -15.79 -15.80
C PHE A 50 26.19 -16.76 -14.74
N MET A 51 25.54 -16.86 -13.58
CA MET A 51 25.89 -17.85 -12.57
C MET A 51 25.88 -19.26 -13.16
N LEU A 52 24.80 -19.66 -13.84
CA LEU A 52 24.66 -20.99 -14.42
C LEU A 52 25.71 -21.25 -15.51
N GLY A 53 25.95 -20.27 -16.39
CA GLY A 53 26.97 -20.36 -17.44
C GLY A 53 28.38 -20.52 -16.87
N ILE A 54 28.74 -19.71 -15.88
CA ILE A 54 30.05 -19.77 -15.22
C ILE A 54 30.21 -21.09 -14.46
N ALA A 55 29.19 -21.51 -13.71
CA ALA A 55 29.20 -22.79 -13.01
C ALA A 55 29.38 -23.96 -13.99
N HIS A 56 28.71 -23.93 -15.13
CA HIS A 56 28.85 -24.94 -16.18
C HIS A 56 30.28 -25.01 -16.73
N VAL A 57 30.87 -23.86 -17.11
CA VAL A 57 32.24 -23.78 -17.64
C VAL A 57 33.28 -24.20 -16.60
N SER A 58 33.05 -23.87 -15.33
CA SER A 58 33.96 -24.19 -14.22
C SER A 58 34.10 -25.69 -13.90
N ASN A 59 33.25 -26.55 -14.49
CA ASN A 59 33.40 -28.01 -14.37
C ASN A 59 34.63 -28.57 -15.11
N THR A 60 35.27 -27.77 -15.97
CA THR A 60 36.51 -28.16 -16.65
C THR A 60 37.75 -27.81 -15.81
N LYS A 61 38.78 -28.68 -15.83
CA LYS A 61 39.99 -28.49 -15.01
C LYS A 61 40.72 -27.16 -15.27
N GLU A 62 40.64 -26.64 -16.49
CA GLU A 62 41.27 -25.36 -16.88
C GLU A 62 40.56 -24.13 -16.31
N HIS A 63 39.31 -24.28 -15.84
CA HIS A 63 38.44 -23.15 -15.47
C HIS A 63 37.81 -23.30 -14.08
N GLN A 64 38.27 -24.25 -13.26
CA GLN A 64 37.74 -24.49 -11.90
C GLN A 64 37.76 -23.23 -11.01
N GLY A 65 38.74 -22.34 -11.20
CA GLY A 65 38.82 -21.08 -10.45
C GLY A 65 37.64 -20.13 -10.69
N TYR A 66 36.87 -20.29 -11.77
CA TYR A 66 35.76 -19.39 -12.06
C TYR A 66 34.52 -19.63 -11.20
N ILE A 67 34.46 -20.74 -10.44
CA ILE A 67 33.34 -21.03 -9.54
C ILE A 67 33.10 -19.90 -8.51
N TYR A 68 34.15 -19.19 -8.10
CA TYR A 68 34.01 -18.05 -7.19
C TYR A 68 33.21 -16.88 -7.82
N PHE A 69 33.37 -16.65 -9.12
CA PHE A 69 32.56 -15.66 -9.83
C PHE A 69 31.10 -16.09 -9.92
N ALA A 70 30.83 -17.40 -10.13
CA ALA A 70 29.46 -17.90 -10.12
C ALA A 70 28.74 -17.57 -8.81
N TRP A 71 29.40 -17.67 -7.65
CA TRP A 71 28.84 -17.29 -6.37
C TRP A 71 28.51 -15.79 -6.26
N VAL A 72 29.38 -14.91 -6.77
CA VAL A 72 29.12 -13.46 -6.79
C VAL A 72 27.87 -13.14 -7.62
N PHE A 73 27.75 -13.73 -8.80
CA PHE A 73 26.55 -13.57 -9.65
C PHE A 73 25.31 -14.20 -9.01
N GLY A 74 25.44 -15.35 -8.34
CA GLY A 74 24.35 -16.00 -7.62
C GLY A 74 23.81 -15.15 -6.47
N LEU A 75 24.68 -14.53 -5.67
CA LEU A 75 24.30 -13.61 -4.61
C LEU A 75 23.62 -12.35 -5.18
N GLY A 76 24.14 -11.80 -6.29
CA GLY A 76 23.50 -10.68 -6.99
C GLY A 76 22.09 -11.05 -7.50
N ALA A 77 21.95 -12.21 -8.14
CA ALA A 77 20.65 -12.71 -8.60
C ALA A 77 19.65 -12.88 -7.45
N ALA A 78 20.09 -13.42 -6.32
CA ALA A 78 19.28 -13.55 -5.11
C ALA A 78 18.84 -12.18 -4.57
N GLY A 79 19.76 -11.22 -4.48
CA GLY A 79 19.47 -9.85 -4.03
C GLY A 79 18.43 -9.15 -4.91
N PHE A 80 18.61 -9.18 -6.24
CA PHE A 80 17.64 -8.60 -7.18
C PHE A 80 16.30 -9.32 -7.15
N THR A 81 16.28 -10.65 -6.97
CA THR A 81 15.04 -11.42 -6.81
C THR A 81 14.29 -10.98 -5.56
N LEU A 82 14.97 -10.88 -4.41
CA LEU A 82 14.36 -10.42 -3.15
C LEU A 82 13.81 -9.01 -3.28
N TYR A 83 14.54 -8.11 -3.93
CA TYR A 83 14.09 -6.75 -4.18
C TYR A 83 12.86 -6.70 -5.09
N ALA A 84 12.85 -7.45 -6.20
CA ALA A 84 11.67 -7.56 -7.07
C ALA A 84 10.45 -8.09 -6.32
N VAL A 85 10.62 -9.14 -5.50
CA VAL A 85 9.55 -9.68 -4.64
C VAL A 85 9.04 -8.61 -3.67
N ALA A 86 9.93 -7.88 -3.00
CA ALA A 86 9.55 -6.82 -2.07
C ALA A 86 8.72 -5.72 -2.73
N LEU A 87 9.07 -5.31 -3.95
CA LEU A 87 8.30 -4.34 -4.74
C LEU A 87 6.89 -4.84 -5.09
N LEU A 88 6.71 -6.15 -5.25
CA LEU A 88 5.42 -6.77 -5.60
C LEU A 88 4.51 -7.02 -4.39
N VAL A 89 5.02 -7.05 -3.17
CA VAL A 89 4.20 -7.29 -1.96
C VAL A 89 3.05 -6.29 -1.85
N THR A 90 3.36 -4.99 -1.98
CA THR A 90 2.39 -3.91 -1.85
C THR A 90 1.29 -3.95 -2.92
N PRO A 91 1.59 -4.03 -4.25
CA PRO A 91 0.56 -4.11 -5.28
C PRO A 91 -0.28 -5.40 -5.19
N ILE A 92 0.32 -6.55 -4.84
CA ILE A 92 -0.44 -7.79 -4.64
C ILE A 92 -1.42 -7.65 -3.47
N ARG A 93 -0.97 -7.09 -2.34
CA ARG A 93 -1.86 -6.82 -1.19
C ARG A 93 -3.01 -5.88 -1.58
N ALA A 94 -2.71 -4.81 -2.32
CA ALA A 94 -3.72 -3.87 -2.80
C ALA A 94 -4.76 -4.54 -3.73
N LEU A 95 -4.31 -5.43 -4.64
CA LEU A 95 -5.21 -6.19 -5.51
C LEU A 95 -6.11 -7.14 -4.69
N LEU A 96 -5.56 -7.87 -3.73
CA LEU A 96 -6.32 -8.77 -2.85
C LEU A 96 -7.38 -8.02 -2.04
N GLN A 97 -7.16 -6.75 -1.71
CA GLN A 97 -8.13 -5.93 -0.98
C GLN A 97 -9.35 -5.53 -1.79
N THR A 98 -9.28 -5.56 -3.13
CA THR A 98 -10.46 -5.32 -3.96
C THR A 98 -11.56 -6.38 -3.80
N TRP A 99 -11.25 -7.45 -3.06
CA TRP A 99 -12.16 -8.53 -2.68
C TRP A 99 -12.73 -8.34 -1.27
N GLN A 100 -12.21 -7.40 -0.49
CA GLN A 100 -12.76 -7.03 0.82
C GLN A 100 -13.89 -6.00 0.65
N PRO A 101 -14.89 -5.96 1.55
CA PRO A 101 -15.96 -4.98 1.48
C PRO A 101 -15.45 -3.55 1.75
N ILE A 102 -16.15 -2.57 1.17
CA ILE A 102 -16.06 -1.17 1.57
C ILE A 102 -17.11 -0.93 2.65
N PHE A 103 -16.69 -0.33 3.75
CA PHE A 103 -17.51 -0.01 4.91
C PHE A 103 -18.08 1.39 4.78
N ILE A 104 -19.33 1.55 5.19
CA ILE A 104 -20.08 2.80 5.12
C ILE A 104 -20.47 3.18 6.54
N VAL A 105 -19.99 4.33 7.00
CA VAL A 105 -20.23 4.84 8.35
C VAL A 105 -20.76 6.25 8.28
N ASP A 106 -21.92 6.46 8.88
CA ASP A 106 -22.39 7.78 9.29
C ASP A 106 -21.89 8.01 10.71
N GLY A 107 -20.92 8.89 10.89
CA GLY A 107 -20.20 9.03 12.16
C GLY A 107 -19.28 10.24 12.15
N TYR A 108 -18.05 10.06 12.60
CA TYR A 108 -17.07 11.14 12.69
C TYR A 108 -15.75 10.75 12.02
N VAL A 109 -15.05 11.73 11.48
CA VAL A 109 -13.63 11.62 11.13
C VAL A 109 -12.84 12.38 12.17
N ARG A 110 -11.82 11.73 12.72
CA ARG A 110 -10.86 12.33 13.64
C ARG A 110 -9.49 12.43 12.96
N THR A 111 -8.89 13.60 13.01
CA THR A 111 -7.48 13.81 12.66
C THR A 111 -6.68 14.05 13.93
N ARG A 112 -5.44 13.55 13.95
CA ARG A 112 -4.51 13.71 15.07
C ARG A 112 -3.12 14.05 14.56
N ALA A 113 -2.43 14.97 15.22
CA ALA A 113 -1.03 15.26 14.98
C ALA A 113 -0.14 14.01 15.23
N PRO A 114 1.07 13.94 14.64
CA PRO A 114 1.99 12.86 14.93
C PRO A 114 2.44 12.94 16.40
N ASP A 115 2.59 11.76 17.02
CA ASP A 115 3.09 11.58 18.38
C ASP A 115 4.54 11.07 18.39
N GLU A 116 5.15 10.97 19.57
CA GLU A 116 6.53 10.46 19.72
C GLU A 116 6.72 9.01 19.20
N LYS A 117 5.63 8.28 18.96
CA LYS A 117 5.62 6.91 18.45
C LYS A 117 5.35 6.83 16.96
N SER A 118 5.22 7.97 16.29
CA SER A 118 4.91 8.04 14.86
C SER A 118 6.14 7.70 14.00
N ASP A 119 5.90 7.01 12.89
CA ASP A 119 6.95 6.68 11.94
C ASP A 119 7.57 7.95 11.31
N PRO A 120 8.86 7.95 10.95
CA PRO A 120 9.49 9.07 10.25
C PRO A 120 8.75 9.41 8.95
N GLY A 121 8.31 10.66 8.81
CA GLY A 121 7.53 11.13 7.65
C GLY A 121 6.01 11.00 7.79
N CYS A 122 5.53 10.52 8.93
CA CYS A 122 4.12 10.56 9.29
C CYS A 122 3.67 11.99 9.58
N SER A 123 2.62 12.46 8.91
CA SER A 123 1.99 13.75 9.19
C SER A 123 0.93 13.70 10.28
N GLY A 124 0.68 12.53 10.87
CA GLY A 124 -0.36 12.32 11.87
C GLY A 124 -1.25 11.11 11.55
N TYR A 125 -2.41 11.03 12.19
CA TYR A 125 -3.34 9.91 12.04
C TYR A 125 -4.72 10.39 11.65
N ILE A 126 -5.42 9.57 10.87
CA ILE A 126 -6.82 9.78 10.50
C ILE A 126 -7.59 8.54 10.95
N ALA A 127 -8.67 8.75 11.70
CA ALA A 127 -9.54 7.70 12.18
C ALA A 127 -10.99 7.94 11.75
N VAL A 128 -11.68 6.88 11.33
CA VAL A 128 -13.14 6.85 11.22
C VAL A 128 -13.70 6.34 12.54
N MET A 129 -14.64 7.10 13.09
CA MET A 129 -15.30 6.81 14.35
C MET A 129 -16.79 6.57 14.13
N LEU A 130 -17.34 5.62 14.88
CA LEU A 130 -18.78 5.38 14.92
C LEU A 130 -19.50 6.48 15.76
N PRO A 131 -20.83 6.60 15.65
CA PRO A 131 -21.61 7.55 16.45
C PRO A 131 -21.43 7.42 17.97
N ASP A 132 -21.08 6.21 18.45
CA ASP A 132 -20.83 5.91 19.86
C ASP A 132 -19.41 6.32 20.34
N GLY A 133 -18.59 6.91 19.45
CA GLY A 133 -17.23 7.32 19.74
C GLY A 133 -16.20 6.19 19.71
N SER A 134 -16.58 4.97 19.33
CA SER A 134 -15.62 3.89 19.09
C SER A 134 -14.87 4.09 17.77
N VAL A 135 -13.61 3.64 17.71
CA VAL A 135 -12.78 3.77 16.50
C VAL A 135 -13.07 2.59 15.59
N ALA A 136 -13.67 2.86 14.42
CA ALA A 136 -13.87 1.85 13.41
C ALA A 136 -12.52 1.46 12.80
N CYS A 137 -11.73 2.43 12.33
CA CYS A 137 -10.42 2.19 11.75
C CYS A 137 -9.56 3.46 11.82
N GLU A 138 -8.23 3.30 11.86
CA GLU A 138 -7.25 4.38 11.94
C GLU A 138 -6.06 4.09 11.02
N TRP A 139 -5.57 5.13 10.35
CA TRP A 139 -4.44 5.04 9.42
C TRP A 139 -3.43 6.16 9.69
N PRO A 140 -2.12 5.90 9.49
CA PRO A 140 -1.14 6.96 9.40
C PRO A 140 -1.37 7.78 8.13
N ALA A 141 -1.26 9.10 8.25
CA ALA A 141 -1.26 10.03 7.14
C ALA A 141 0.17 10.36 6.72
N VAL A 142 0.36 10.58 5.43
CA VAL A 142 1.65 10.99 4.85
C VAL A 142 1.51 12.39 4.29
N GLY A 143 2.39 13.30 4.69
CA GLY A 143 2.35 14.69 4.27
C GLY A 143 3.49 15.51 4.86
N GLU A 144 3.74 16.68 4.27
CA GLU A 144 4.79 17.61 4.72
C GLU A 144 4.39 18.43 5.94
N ARG A 145 3.09 18.50 6.25
CA ARG A 145 2.55 19.27 7.37
C ARG A 145 1.79 18.37 8.31
N ALA A 146 1.99 18.58 9.61
CA ALA A 146 1.22 17.92 10.65
C ALA A 146 -0.29 18.18 10.44
N LEU A 147 -1.09 17.12 10.59
CA LEU A 147 -2.54 17.22 10.63
C LEU A 147 -2.98 17.97 11.89
N PRO A 148 -4.02 18.80 11.80
CA PRO A 148 -4.63 19.39 12.98
C PRO A 148 -5.31 18.31 13.82
N ASP A 149 -5.36 18.52 15.13
CA ASP A 149 -6.23 17.75 16.01
C ASP A 149 -7.66 18.25 15.82
N ASP A 150 -8.48 17.45 15.15
CA ASP A 150 -9.86 17.83 14.83
C ASP A 150 -10.78 16.60 14.80
N VAL A 151 -12.07 16.82 15.04
CA VAL A 151 -13.12 15.82 14.94
C VAL A 151 -14.34 16.46 14.31
N TYR A 152 -14.77 15.95 13.17
CA TYR A 152 -15.95 16.47 12.47
C TYR A 152 -16.89 15.35 12.03
N PRO A 153 -18.21 15.60 12.03
CA PRO A 153 -19.19 14.63 11.54
C PRO A 153 -19.02 14.43 10.04
N ALA A 154 -19.13 13.18 9.59
CA ALA A 154 -18.92 12.81 8.21
C ALA A 154 -19.60 11.50 7.86
N PHE A 155 -20.24 11.47 6.70
CA PHE A 155 -20.64 10.23 6.05
C PHE A 155 -19.47 9.67 5.26
N THR A 156 -18.89 8.57 5.72
CA THR A 156 -17.64 8.03 5.18
C THR A 156 -17.81 6.68 4.53
N GLU A 157 -17.14 6.50 3.40
CA GLU A 157 -16.87 5.17 2.85
C GLU A 157 -15.38 4.88 3.01
N PHE A 158 -15.02 3.74 3.59
CA PHE A 158 -13.61 3.40 3.81
C PHE A 158 -13.33 1.92 3.61
N SER A 159 -12.05 1.59 3.39
CA SER A 159 -11.55 0.21 3.48
C SER A 159 -10.41 0.16 4.48
N GLU A 160 -10.26 -0.97 5.17
CA GLU A 160 -9.28 -1.14 6.27
C GLU A 160 -7.83 -0.85 5.84
N PHE A 161 -7.54 -0.92 4.55
CA PHE A 161 -6.19 -0.84 4.02
C PHE A 161 -6.01 0.28 2.99
N GLY A 162 -7.10 0.67 2.32
CA GLY A 162 -7.12 1.77 1.35
C GLY A 162 -7.54 3.10 1.96
N GLY A 163 -7.75 3.18 3.28
CA GLY A 163 -8.16 4.42 3.94
C GLY A 163 -9.60 4.82 3.58
N ILE A 164 -9.88 6.12 3.69
CA ILE A 164 -11.18 6.71 3.38
C ILE A 164 -11.29 6.96 1.88
N HIS A 165 -12.33 6.44 1.23
CA HIS A 165 -12.62 6.55 -0.20
C HIS A 165 -13.49 7.76 -0.53
N SER A 166 -14.45 8.06 0.34
CA SER A 166 -15.32 9.24 0.22
C SER A 166 -15.73 9.78 1.58
N VAL A 167 -15.98 11.10 1.62
CA VAL A 167 -16.50 11.87 2.75
C VAL A 167 -17.66 12.71 2.21
N ASP A 168 -18.85 12.57 2.78
CA ASP A 168 -20.09 13.25 2.40
C ASP A 168 -20.40 13.13 0.91
N GLY A 169 -20.19 11.92 0.36
CA GLY A 169 -20.40 11.61 -1.05
C GLY A 169 -19.33 12.17 -2.00
N ARG A 170 -18.34 12.92 -1.49
CA ARG A 170 -17.19 13.41 -2.26
C ARG A 170 -16.01 12.45 -2.13
N SER A 171 -15.44 12.04 -3.25
CA SER A 171 -14.22 11.23 -3.21
C SER A 171 -13.08 12.02 -2.59
N THR A 172 -12.38 11.40 -1.65
CA THR A 172 -11.18 11.95 -0.97
C THR A 172 -9.93 11.87 -1.83
N GLY A 173 -10.02 11.29 -3.04
CA GLY A 173 -8.85 11.16 -3.91
C GLY A 173 -7.83 10.14 -3.39
N VAL A 174 -8.27 9.14 -2.60
CA VAL A 174 -7.45 7.92 -2.46
C VAL A 174 -7.47 7.10 -3.77
N LEU A 175 -8.40 7.38 -4.68
CA LEU A 175 -8.41 6.95 -6.09
C LEU A 175 -9.11 8.01 -6.99
N PRO A 176 -8.52 9.18 -7.31
CA PRO A 176 -9.07 10.06 -8.35
C PRO A 176 -8.92 9.40 -9.72
N GLU A 177 -9.79 9.74 -10.65
CA GLU A 177 -9.73 9.23 -12.03
C GLU A 177 -8.37 9.51 -12.71
N ASP A 178 -7.69 10.59 -12.25
CA ASP A 178 -6.41 11.13 -12.73
C ASP A 178 -5.19 10.82 -11.83
N PHE A 179 -5.25 9.81 -10.95
CA PHE A 179 -4.14 9.55 -10.02
C PHE A 179 -2.83 9.17 -10.73
N PRO A 180 -1.68 9.79 -10.37
CA PRO A 180 -0.38 9.39 -10.91
C PRO A 180 0.00 8.00 -10.39
N ALA A 181 0.52 7.17 -11.29
CA ALA A 181 0.70 5.71 -11.20
C ALA A 181 1.54 5.16 -10.02
N LEU A 182 1.98 6.00 -9.08
CA LEU A 182 2.91 5.64 -7.99
C LEU A 182 2.49 6.09 -6.58
N GLY A 183 1.33 6.74 -6.39
CA GLY A 183 0.91 7.17 -5.05
C GLY A 183 0.40 6.02 -4.17
N ILE A 184 0.78 6.02 -2.89
CA ILE A 184 -0.02 5.41 -1.82
C ILE A 184 -0.96 6.53 -1.37
N GLY A 185 -2.25 6.24 -1.20
CA GLY A 185 -3.30 7.22 -0.90
C GLY A 185 -2.96 8.12 0.29
N GLY A 186 -2.36 9.27 0.00
CA GLY A 186 -2.21 10.36 0.94
C GLY A 186 -3.55 11.08 1.00
N ALA A 187 -4.37 10.75 1.99
CA ALA A 187 -5.59 11.47 2.29
C ALA A 187 -5.22 12.93 2.61
N LYS A 188 -5.45 13.84 1.66
CA LYS A 188 -5.57 15.27 1.98
C LYS A 188 -6.98 15.48 2.51
N PRO A 189 -7.18 15.89 3.78
CA PRO A 189 -8.51 16.25 4.25
C PRO A 189 -9.09 17.35 3.35
N PRO A 190 -10.40 17.32 3.05
CA PRO A 190 -11.05 18.40 2.34
C PRO A 190 -10.84 19.70 3.13
N LYS A 191 -10.40 20.76 2.44
CA LYS A 191 -10.29 22.08 3.07
C LYS A 191 -11.69 22.47 3.58
N PRO A 192 -11.84 22.90 4.85
CA PRO A 192 -13.10 23.45 5.31
C PRO A 192 -13.44 24.64 4.41
N LYS A 193 -14.66 24.64 3.86
CA LYS A 193 -15.22 25.85 3.27
C LYS A 193 -15.57 26.77 4.43
N HIS A 194 -14.81 27.85 4.57
CA HIS A 194 -15.24 29.04 5.31
C HIS A 194 -16.43 29.67 4.59
#